data_AF-A0A3P7P9K6-F1
#
_entry.id   AF-A0A3P7P9K6-F1
#
_cell.length_a   1.000
_cell.length_b   1.000
_cell.length_c   1.000
_cell.angle_alpha   90.00
_cell.angle_beta   90.00
_cell.angle_gamma   90.00
#
_symmetry.space_group_name_H-M   'P 1'
#
loop_
_entity.id
_entity.type
_entity.pdbx_description
1 polymer ?
#
loop_
_entity_poly.entity_id
_entity_poly.type
_entity_poly.pdbx_seq_one_letter_code
_entity_poly.pdbx_strand_id
1 'polypeptide(L)'
;MALLYVVNEILLKCSSYGAPEVKTYFQEPLLEAIRYLRPGLLIKKVKKLVTMWADQKVYEPKLMHQLLRSILNLDQKTGALKENSTEQEDAVSIKDFAQLRKLKHIEEVNPPLTESDLTPSCLKYPIDEVLGRVKSKEEGRSLSCQISSCSDRLASVLQGLEKKLAAQEEVFEILGKAELFYSIQQKEAAIVANVSTRDFDGAFSLEPRKAPNFLV
;
A
#
# COMPACT_ATOMS: atom_id res chain seq x y z
N MET A 1 4.66 -6.21 2.51
CA MET A 1 4.20 -7.53 3.00
C MET A 1 5.33 -8.54 3.15
N ALA A 2 6.15 -8.80 2.13
CA ALA A 2 7.26 -9.75 2.22
C ALA A 2 8.18 -9.49 3.43
N LEU A 3 8.55 -8.22 3.64
CA LEU A 3 9.35 -7.81 4.80
C LEU A 3 8.69 -8.10 6.15
N LEU A 4 7.36 -8.00 6.27
CA LEU A 4 6.65 -8.27 7.51
C LEU A 4 6.66 -9.77 7.86
N TYR A 5 6.60 -10.64 6.85
CA TYR A 5 6.74 -12.09 7.04
C TYR A 5 8.18 -12.48 7.38
N VAL A 6 9.18 -11.81 6.79
CA VAL A 6 10.59 -11.99 7.19
C VAL A 6 10.79 -11.60 8.65
N VAL A 7 10.26 -10.45 9.06
CA VAL A 7 10.28 -10.01 10.46
C VAL A 7 9.57 -11.01 11.36
N ASN A 8 8.42 -11.56 10.94
CA ASN A 8 7.75 -12.63 11.68
C ASN A 8 8.67 -13.83 11.92
N GLU A 9 9.33 -14.36 10.89
CA GLU A 9 10.25 -15.49 11.03
C GLU A 9 11.42 -15.17 11.99
N ILE A 10 11.99 -13.97 11.88
CA ILE A 10 13.08 -13.51 12.74
C ILE A 10 12.61 -13.42 14.20
N LEU A 11 11.46 -12.81 14.46
CA LEU A 11 10.94 -12.61 15.81
C LEU A 11 10.56 -13.93 16.50
N LEU A 12 10.10 -14.92 15.75
CA LEU A 12 9.75 -16.24 16.27
C LEU A 12 10.98 -17.10 16.57
N LYS A 13 12.03 -16.99 15.75
CA LYS A 13 13.23 -17.84 15.87
C LYS A 13 14.40 -17.20 16.60
N CYS A 14 14.43 -15.88 16.79
CA CYS A 14 15.57 -15.20 17.42
C CYS A 14 15.91 -15.75 18.82
N SER A 15 14.91 -16.19 19.60
CA SER A 15 15.13 -16.82 20.90
C SER A 15 15.75 -18.22 20.80
N SER A 16 15.46 -19.01 19.75
CA SER A 16 16.09 -20.31 19.53
C SER A 16 17.52 -20.20 18.99
N TYR A 17 17.85 -19.09 18.34
CA TYR A 17 19.20 -18.80 17.82
C TYR A 17 20.09 -18.05 18.81
N GLY A 18 19.64 -17.85 20.07
CA GLY A 18 20.44 -17.22 21.11
C GLY A 18 20.56 -15.70 21.00
N ALA A 19 19.71 -15.04 20.21
CA ALA A 19 19.73 -13.59 20.00
C ALA A 19 18.39 -12.92 20.41
N PRO A 20 18.00 -12.97 21.69
CA PRO A 20 16.73 -12.40 22.16
C PRO A 20 16.69 -10.86 22.04
N GLU A 21 17.86 -10.21 22.02
CA GLU A 21 18.01 -8.75 21.91
C GLU A 21 17.40 -8.19 20.62
N VAL A 22 17.34 -9.01 19.56
CA VAL A 22 16.73 -8.66 18.27
C VAL A 22 15.28 -8.22 18.44
N LYS A 23 14.54 -8.83 19.38
CA LYS A 23 13.15 -8.41 19.67
C LYS A 23 13.10 -6.94 20.10
N THR A 24 14.01 -6.52 20.98
CA THR A 24 14.06 -5.16 21.50
C THR A 24 14.36 -4.14 20.39
N TYR A 25 15.28 -4.47 19.47
CA TYR A 25 15.62 -3.62 18.33
C TYR A 25 14.47 -3.44 17.34
N PHE A 26 13.59 -4.43 17.19
CA PHE A 26 12.46 -4.34 16.26
C PHE A 26 11.23 -3.62 16.82
N GLN A 27 11.21 -3.22 18.10
CA GLN A 27 10.04 -2.55 18.69
C GLN A 27 9.74 -1.20 18.02
N GLU A 28 10.72 -0.32 17.92
CA GLU A 28 10.55 1.01 17.32
C GLU A 28 10.31 0.94 15.81
N PRO A 29 11.10 0.20 15.00
CA PRO A 29 10.85 0.08 13.57
C PRO A 29 9.48 -0.51 13.26
N LEU A 30 8.98 -1.43 14.10
CA LEU A 30 7.66 -2.02 13.92
C LEU A 30 6.54 -1.03 14.19
N LEU A 31 6.64 -0.25 15.28
CA LEU A 31 5.69 0.82 15.59
C LEU A 31 5.63 1.85 14.45
N GLU A 32 6.79 2.24 13.96
CA GLU A 32 6.91 3.22 12.88
C GLU A 32 6.39 2.66 11.55
N ALA A 33 6.73 1.41 11.23
CA ALA A 33 6.20 0.73 10.04
C ALA A 33 4.68 0.61 10.03
N ILE A 34 4.03 0.40 11.17
CA ILE A 34 2.56 0.33 11.25
C ILE A 34 1.91 1.67 10.91
N ARG A 35 2.56 2.81 11.21
CA ARG A 35 2.03 4.13 10.85
C ARG A 35 1.98 4.36 9.34
N TYR A 36 2.89 3.74 8.59
CA TYR A 36 2.92 3.80 7.13
C TYR A 36 2.01 2.78 6.46
N LEU A 37 1.35 1.89 7.22
CA LEU A 37 0.38 0.98 6.65
C LEU A 37 -0.87 1.74 6.22
N ARG A 38 -1.23 1.60 4.94
CA ARG A 38 -2.48 2.15 4.40
C ARG A 38 -3.68 1.24 4.73
N PRO A 39 -4.87 1.82 4.99
CA PRO A 39 -6.13 1.07 5.08
C PRO A 39 -6.34 0.21 3.83
N GLY A 40 -6.92 -0.98 3.97
CA GLY A 40 -7.16 -1.88 2.83
C GLY A 40 -7.07 -3.38 3.15
N LEU A 41 -6.98 -4.20 2.10
CA LEU A 41 -7.06 -5.67 2.20
C LEU A 41 -5.95 -6.28 3.08
N LEU A 42 -4.81 -5.59 3.21
CA LEU A 42 -3.66 -6.06 3.97
C LEU A 42 -3.84 -5.91 5.48
N ILE A 43 -4.67 -4.96 5.94
CA ILE A 43 -4.87 -4.69 7.36
C ILE A 43 -5.38 -5.94 8.10
N LYS A 44 -6.27 -6.71 7.48
CA LYS A 44 -6.77 -7.97 8.06
C LYS A 44 -5.67 -9.02 8.24
N LYS A 45 -4.74 -9.12 7.28
CA LYS A 45 -3.60 -10.06 7.35
C LYS A 45 -2.60 -9.62 8.42
N VAL A 46 -2.30 -8.32 8.49
CA VAL A 46 -1.42 -7.75 9.51
C VAL A 46 -2.03 -7.90 10.90
N LYS A 47 -3.33 -7.62 11.05
CA LYS A 47 -4.09 -7.85 12.29
C LYS A 47 -3.94 -9.29 12.76
N LYS A 48 -4.17 -10.28 11.88
CA LYS A 48 -4.00 -11.69 12.21
C LYS A 48 -2.58 -12.01 12.71
N LEU A 49 -1.55 -11.51 12.04
CA LEU A 49 -0.14 -11.67 12.44
C LEU A 49 0.14 -11.08 13.83
N VAL A 50 -0.26 -9.83 14.07
CA VAL A 50 -0.03 -9.17 15.36
C VAL A 50 -0.83 -9.82 16.49
N THR A 51 -2.01 -10.37 16.19
CA THR A 51 -2.78 -11.17 17.15
C THR A 51 -2.04 -12.46 17.51
N MET A 52 -1.43 -13.14 16.53
CA MET A 52 -0.58 -14.31 16.79
C MET A 52 0.64 -13.97 17.66
N TRP A 53 1.25 -12.79 17.47
CA TRP A 53 2.36 -12.35 18.32
C TRP A 53 1.94 -12.09 19.76
N ALA A 54 0.72 -11.59 19.96
CA ALA A 54 0.14 -11.41 21.30
C ALA A 54 -0.11 -12.77 21.98
N ASP A 55 -0.66 -13.75 21.25
CA ASP A 55 -0.90 -15.10 21.77
C ASP A 55 0.39 -15.82 22.16
N GLN A 56 1.44 -15.64 21.35
CA GLN A 56 2.77 -16.22 21.58
C GLN A 56 3.64 -15.42 22.57
N LYS A 57 3.10 -14.34 23.15
CA LYS A 57 3.80 -13.45 24.10
C LYS A 57 5.16 -12.99 23.58
N VAL A 58 5.25 -12.69 22.28
CA VAL A 58 6.50 -12.26 21.62
C VAL A 58 7.00 -10.94 22.20
N TYR A 59 6.08 -10.06 22.58
CA TYR A 59 6.32 -8.73 23.14
C TYR A 59 5.51 -8.48 24.41
N GLU A 60 5.88 -7.43 25.15
CA GLU A 60 5.12 -6.99 26.31
C GLU A 60 3.67 -6.62 25.95
N PRO A 61 2.71 -6.86 26.88
CA PRO A 61 1.30 -6.57 26.65
C PRO A 61 1.05 -5.11 26.27
N LYS A 62 1.82 -4.17 26.83
CA LYS A 62 1.67 -2.74 26.57
C LYS A 62 1.94 -2.37 25.11
N LEU A 63 3.03 -2.90 24.54
CA LEU A 63 3.39 -2.71 23.14
C LEU A 63 2.37 -3.39 22.22
N MET A 64 1.92 -4.60 22.58
CA MET A 64 0.94 -5.33 21.79
C MET A 64 -0.41 -4.60 21.71
N HIS A 65 -0.89 -4.04 22.83
CA HIS A 65 -2.09 -3.21 22.82
C HIS A 65 -1.95 -1.95 21.96
N GLN A 66 -0.77 -1.31 21.95
CA GLN A 66 -0.51 -0.14 21.09
C GLN A 66 -0.56 -0.52 19.61
N LEU A 67 0.10 -1.62 19.21
CA LEU A 67 0.13 -2.09 17.83
C LEU A 67 -1.28 -2.50 17.36
N LEU A 68 -2.00 -3.27 18.18
CA LEU A 68 -3.38 -3.68 17.88
C LEU A 68 -4.31 -2.48 17.77
N ARG A 69 -4.19 -1.47 18.65
CA ARG A 69 -4.99 -0.23 18.57
C ARG A 69 -4.74 0.52 17.26
N SER A 70 -3.48 0.70 16.87
CA SER A 70 -3.12 1.35 15.61
C SER A 70 -3.69 0.60 14.40
N ILE A 71 -3.61 -0.73 14.41
CA ILE A 71 -4.19 -1.59 13.36
C ILE A 71 -5.72 -1.53 13.36
N LEU A 72 -6.38 -1.50 14.53
CA LEU A 72 -7.83 -1.38 14.63
C LEU A 72 -8.34 -0.05 14.08
N ASN A 73 -7.63 1.05 14.34
CA ASN A 73 -7.95 2.36 13.76
C ASN A 73 -7.84 2.32 12.23
N LEU A 74 -6.88 1.60 11.68
CA LEU A 74 -6.74 1.37 10.23
C LEU A 74 -7.84 0.44 9.67
N ASP A 75 -8.25 -0.57 10.43
CA ASP A 75 -9.33 -1.53 10.07
C ASP A 75 -10.69 -0.81 10.03
N GLN A 76 -10.96 0.07 11.00
CA GLN A 76 -12.16 0.91 11.02
C GLN A 76 -12.19 1.92 9.87
N LYS A 77 -11.06 2.56 9.53
CA LYS A 77 -10.95 3.39 8.32
C LYS A 77 -11.17 2.59 7.03
N THR A 78 -10.84 1.29 7.03
CA THR A 78 -11.14 0.37 5.91
C THR A 78 -12.62 0.00 5.87
N GLY A 79 -13.30 -0.06 7.02
CA GLY A 79 -14.73 -0.35 7.15
C GLY A 79 -15.64 0.84 6.82
N ALA A 80 -15.28 2.07 7.20
CA ALA A 80 -16.03 3.28 6.88
C ALA A 80 -16.07 3.58 5.37
N LEU A 81 -15.14 3.03 4.59
CA LEU A 81 -15.18 3.06 3.13
C LEU A 81 -16.26 2.13 2.53
N LYS A 82 -16.91 1.27 3.35
CA LYS A 82 -17.93 0.31 2.93
C LYS A 82 -19.37 0.73 3.21
N GLU A 83 -19.61 1.63 4.16
CA GLU A 83 -20.98 1.99 4.58
C GLU A 83 -21.54 3.20 3.81
N ASN A 84 -20.71 3.89 3.03
CA ASN A 84 -21.09 5.12 2.32
C ASN A 84 -21.48 4.86 0.85
N SER A 85 -21.79 3.61 0.48
CA SER A 85 -21.95 3.21 -0.93
C SER A 85 -23.11 2.24 -1.15
N THR A 86 -24.26 2.54 -0.56
CA THR A 86 -25.53 2.24 -1.23
C THR A 86 -25.77 3.37 -2.22
N GLU A 87 -25.99 3.03 -3.49
CA GLU A 87 -26.08 3.91 -4.66
C GLU A 87 -24.71 4.29 -5.27
N GLN A 88 -24.14 3.40 -6.08
CA GLN A 88 -23.88 3.74 -7.49
C GLN A 88 -23.47 2.48 -8.26
N GLU A 89 -24.43 1.90 -8.99
CA GLU A 89 -24.15 1.09 -10.17
C GLU A 89 -23.58 2.04 -11.25
N ASP A 90 -22.30 2.34 -11.18
CA ASP A 90 -21.58 2.79 -12.36
C ASP A 90 -20.44 1.81 -12.59
N ALA A 91 -20.63 1.00 -13.63
CA ALA A 91 -19.61 0.12 -14.17
C ALA A 91 -18.26 0.84 -14.18
N VAL A 92 -17.21 0.16 -13.71
CA VAL A 92 -15.79 0.49 -13.87
C VAL A 92 -15.57 0.98 -15.30
N SER A 93 -15.70 2.30 -15.48
CA SER A 93 -15.85 2.92 -16.79
C SER A 93 -14.48 3.26 -17.32
N ILE A 94 -14.37 3.36 -18.64
CA ILE A 94 -13.20 3.62 -19.50
C ILE A 94 -12.27 4.76 -19.00
N LYS A 95 -12.74 5.58 -18.04
CA LYS A 95 -11.98 6.58 -17.29
C LYS A 95 -10.71 6.01 -16.63
N ASP A 96 -10.77 4.80 -16.09
CA ASP A 96 -9.68 4.18 -15.33
C ASP A 96 -8.40 3.96 -16.17
N PHE A 97 -8.58 3.55 -17.43
CA PHE A 97 -7.47 3.40 -18.38
C PHE A 97 -6.88 4.74 -18.83
N ALA A 98 -7.67 5.81 -18.82
CA ALA A 98 -7.19 7.14 -19.16
C ALA A 98 -6.32 7.71 -18.03
N GLN A 99 -6.65 7.45 -16.76
CA GLN A 99 -5.86 7.89 -15.60
C GLN A 99 -4.55 7.11 -15.46
N LEU A 100 -4.55 5.80 -15.74
CA LEU A 100 -3.32 5.01 -15.85
C LEU A 100 -2.40 5.52 -16.98
N ARG A 101 -2.97 5.90 -18.13
CA ARG A 101 -2.22 6.51 -19.23
C ARG A 101 -1.64 7.87 -18.84
N LYS A 102 -2.38 8.70 -18.09
CA LYS A 102 -1.87 9.98 -17.56
C LYS A 102 -0.69 9.77 -16.62
N LEU A 103 -0.79 8.82 -15.68
CA LEU A 103 0.31 8.51 -14.76
C LEU A 103 1.54 8.01 -15.51
N LYS A 104 1.36 7.08 -16.47
CA LYS A 104 2.44 6.61 -17.34
C LYS A 104 3.11 7.76 -18.08
N HIS A 105 2.32 8.69 -18.62
CA HIS A 105 2.86 9.83 -19.35
C HIS A 105 3.62 10.80 -18.43
N ILE A 106 3.12 11.05 -17.21
CA ILE A 106 3.80 11.88 -16.20
C ILE A 106 5.13 11.23 -15.77
N GLU A 107 5.21 9.91 -15.75
CA GLU A 107 6.43 9.17 -15.43
C GLU A 107 7.43 9.08 -16.60
N GLU A 108 6.95 9.06 -17.84
CA GLU A 108 7.82 9.20 -19.03
C GLU A 108 8.36 10.62 -19.19
N VAL A 109 7.59 11.64 -18.81
CA VAL A 109 7.98 13.07 -18.91
C VAL A 109 8.85 13.51 -17.73
N ASN A 110 8.72 12.88 -16.56
CA ASN A 110 9.61 13.07 -15.41
C ASN A 110 10.53 11.85 -15.28
N PRO A 111 11.71 11.83 -15.95
CA PRO A 111 12.66 10.74 -15.82
C PRO A 111 13.05 10.53 -14.35
N PRO A 112 13.52 9.31 -13.98
CA PRO A 112 14.00 9.06 -12.63
C PRO A 112 15.08 10.08 -12.29
N LEU A 113 14.80 10.89 -11.28
CA LEU A 113 15.72 11.91 -10.77
C LEU A 113 17.01 11.22 -10.36
N THR A 114 18.09 11.51 -11.08
CA THR A 114 19.45 11.11 -10.71
C THR A 114 19.98 12.06 -9.64
N GLU A 115 20.82 11.58 -8.71
CA GLU A 115 21.44 12.42 -7.66
C GLU A 115 22.12 13.68 -8.21
N SER A 116 22.65 13.60 -9.43
CA SER A 116 23.28 14.72 -10.15
C SER A 116 22.31 15.85 -10.52
N ASP A 117 21.01 15.57 -10.59
CA ASP A 117 19.99 16.56 -10.92
C ASP A 117 19.52 17.35 -9.69
N LEU A 118 19.65 16.74 -8.51
CA LEU A 118 19.27 17.32 -7.22
C LEU A 118 20.42 18.08 -6.55
N THR A 119 21.68 17.74 -6.88
CA THR A 119 22.89 18.37 -6.30
C THR A 119 23.72 19.07 -7.38
N PRO A 120 23.32 20.28 -7.81
CA PRO A 120 24.16 21.09 -8.68
C PRO A 120 25.51 21.35 -8.03
N SER A 121 26.53 21.52 -8.86
CA SER A 121 27.93 21.62 -8.44
C SER A 121 28.20 22.70 -7.39
N CYS A 122 27.36 23.73 -7.30
CA CYS A 122 27.45 24.81 -6.31
C CYS A 122 27.03 24.39 -4.88
N LEU A 123 26.27 23.31 -4.72
CA LEU A 123 25.83 22.77 -3.42
C LEU A 123 26.68 21.60 -2.93
N LYS A 124 27.74 21.23 -3.66
CA LYS A 124 28.64 20.12 -3.31
C LYS A 124 29.61 20.45 -2.18
N TYR A 125 29.84 21.74 -1.94
CA TYR A 125 30.79 22.22 -0.95
C TYR A 125 30.08 23.06 0.11
N PRO A 126 30.58 23.06 1.35
CA PRO A 126 30.12 23.97 2.41
C PRO A 126 30.13 25.44 1.95
N ILE A 127 29.14 26.21 2.40
CA ILE A 127 28.91 27.60 1.95
C ILE A 127 30.14 28.49 2.22
N ASP A 128 30.84 28.27 3.33
CA ASP A 128 32.07 28.96 3.70
C ASP A 128 33.20 28.71 2.71
N GLU A 129 33.34 27.48 2.21
CA GLU A 129 34.35 27.13 1.20
C GLU A 129 34.01 27.72 -0.18
N VAL A 130 32.73 27.76 -0.53
CA VAL A 130 32.25 28.36 -1.79
C VAL A 130 32.45 29.88 -1.77
N LEU A 131 32.10 30.55 -0.67
CA LEU A 131 32.28 32.00 -0.51
C LEU A 131 33.76 32.40 -0.45
N GLY A 132 34.61 31.59 0.17
CA GLY A 132 36.06 31.83 0.22
C GLY A 132 36.76 31.77 -1.14
N ARG A 133 36.14 31.12 -2.15
CA ARG A 133 36.64 31.06 -3.53
C ARG A 133 36.22 32.26 -4.38
N VAL A 134 35.22 33.03 -3.95
CA VAL A 134 34.77 34.24 -4.64
C VAL A 134 35.73 35.38 -4.30
N LYS A 135 36.65 35.67 -5.21
CA LYS A 135 37.67 36.73 -5.06
C LYS A 135 37.40 37.92 -5.97
N SER A 136 36.50 37.78 -6.95
CA SER A 136 36.13 38.85 -7.86
C SER A 136 34.61 39.11 -7.91
N LYS A 137 34.26 40.32 -8.33
CA LYS A 137 32.86 40.73 -8.56
C LYS A 137 32.18 39.88 -9.65
N GLU A 138 32.94 39.40 -10.63
CA GLU A 138 32.43 38.57 -11.72
C GLU A 138 32.12 37.14 -11.25
N GLU A 139 32.99 36.55 -10.43
CA GLU A 139 32.74 35.25 -9.77
C GLU A 139 31.50 35.30 -8.86
N GLY A 140 31.32 36.40 -8.11
CA GLY A 140 30.16 36.59 -7.26
C GLY A 140 28.85 36.67 -8.05
N ARG A 141 28.84 37.35 -9.20
CA ARG A 141 27.67 37.37 -10.11
C ARG A 141 27.40 35.99 -10.70
N SER A 142 28.44 35.29 -11.15
CA SER A 142 28.33 33.94 -11.71
C SER A 142 27.75 32.96 -10.68
N LEU A 143 28.25 32.98 -9.44
CA LEU A 143 27.72 32.17 -8.35
C LEU A 143 26.25 32.51 -8.05
N SER A 144 25.91 33.80 -7.99
CA SER A 144 24.53 34.24 -7.75
C SER A 144 23.58 33.75 -8.86
N CYS A 145 24.00 33.83 -10.13
CA CYS A 145 23.25 33.26 -11.25
C CYS A 145 23.10 31.74 -11.14
N GLN A 146 24.16 31.02 -10.75
CA GLN A 146 24.10 29.56 -10.56
C GLN A 146 23.16 29.16 -9.43
N ILE A 147 23.15 29.89 -8.31
CA ILE A 147 22.25 29.65 -7.19
C ILE A 147 20.80 29.93 -7.60
N SER A 148 20.54 31.03 -8.29
CA SER A 148 19.19 31.33 -8.81
C SER A 148 18.70 30.23 -9.75
N SER A 149 19.52 29.84 -10.73
CA SER A 149 19.16 28.77 -11.67
C SER A 149 18.97 27.41 -10.98
N CYS A 150 19.79 27.10 -9.97
CA CYS A 150 19.59 25.93 -9.11
C CYS A 150 18.25 25.98 -8.38
N SER A 151 17.91 27.13 -7.78
CA SER A 151 16.65 27.33 -7.07
C SER A 151 15.45 27.13 -7.99
N ASP A 152 15.47 27.72 -9.19
CA ASP A 152 14.41 27.58 -10.18
C ASP A 152 14.25 26.12 -10.64
N ARG A 153 15.38 25.42 -10.83
CA ARG A 153 15.39 24.01 -11.21
C ARG A 153 14.79 23.12 -10.11
N LEU A 154 15.19 23.34 -8.84
CA LEU A 154 14.63 22.62 -7.70
C LEU A 154 13.13 22.87 -7.54
N ALA A 155 12.68 24.10 -7.73
CA ALA A 155 11.25 24.44 -7.70
C ALA A 155 10.47 23.70 -8.81
N SER A 156 11.03 23.62 -10.02
CA SER A 156 10.43 22.87 -11.13
C SER A 156 10.34 21.36 -10.83
N VAL A 157 11.39 20.79 -10.24
CA VAL A 157 11.41 19.38 -9.81
C VAL A 157 10.35 19.11 -8.74
N LEU A 158 10.26 19.96 -7.71
CA LEU A 158 9.25 19.84 -6.66
C LEU A 158 7.83 19.87 -7.26
N GLN A 159 7.56 20.81 -8.16
CA GLN A 159 6.27 20.89 -8.84
C GLN A 159 5.96 19.63 -9.67
N GLY A 160 6.97 19.04 -10.30
CA GLY A 160 6.84 17.77 -11.03
C GLY A 160 6.49 16.60 -10.10
N LEU A 161 7.14 16.52 -8.94
CA LEU A 161 6.87 15.51 -7.91
C LEU A 161 5.48 15.66 -7.31
N GLU A 162 5.03 16.88 -7.02
CA GLU A 162 3.68 17.16 -6.54
C GLU A 162 2.62 16.68 -7.54
N LYS A 163 2.82 16.96 -8.84
CA LYS A 163 1.92 16.47 -9.90
C LYS A 163 1.92 14.95 -10.00
N LYS A 164 3.09 14.30 -9.86
CA LYS A 164 3.18 12.82 -9.85
C LYS A 164 2.45 12.23 -8.64
N LEU A 165 2.62 12.83 -7.46
CA LEU A 165 1.93 12.41 -6.24
C LEU A 165 0.41 12.49 -6.41
N ALA A 166 -0.11 13.64 -6.88
CA ALA A 166 -1.54 13.83 -7.11
C ALA A 166 -2.11 12.80 -8.11
N ALA A 167 -1.38 12.52 -9.20
CA ALA A 167 -1.80 11.51 -10.18
C ALA A 167 -1.80 10.08 -9.60
N GLN A 168 -0.84 9.76 -8.72
CA GLN A 168 -0.80 8.45 -8.03
C GLN A 168 -1.95 8.29 -7.05
N GLU A 169 -2.30 9.34 -6.31
CA GLU A 169 -3.44 9.35 -5.40
C GLU A 169 -4.75 9.11 -6.16
N GLU A 170 -4.96 9.78 -7.30
CA GLU A 170 -6.14 9.58 -8.14
C GLU A 170 -6.25 8.12 -8.62
N VAL A 171 -5.17 7.55 -9.17
CA VAL A 171 -5.13 6.15 -9.62
C VAL A 171 -5.38 5.18 -8.46
N PHE A 172 -4.86 5.47 -7.27
CA PHE A 172 -5.05 4.62 -6.11
C PHE A 172 -6.52 4.57 -5.65
N GLU A 173 -7.19 5.72 -5.60
CA GLU A 173 -8.63 5.81 -5.28
C GLU A 173 -9.47 4.98 -6.25
N ILE A 174 -9.15 5.03 -7.55
CA ILE A 174 -9.83 4.24 -8.57
C ILE A 174 -9.58 2.75 -8.38
N LEU A 175 -8.33 2.35 -8.14
CA LEU A 175 -7.98 0.95 -7.87
C LEU A 175 -8.70 0.43 -6.61
N GLY A 176 -8.84 1.24 -5.57
CA GLY A 176 -9.60 0.88 -4.37
C GLY A 176 -11.09 0.63 -4.68
N LYS A 177 -11.70 1.47 -5.52
CA LYS A 177 -13.09 1.27 -5.98
C LYS A 177 -13.22 0.01 -6.83
N ALA A 178 -12.29 -0.24 -7.75
CA ALA A 178 -12.28 -1.44 -8.58
C ALA A 178 -12.09 -2.72 -7.75
N GLU A 179 -11.17 -2.72 -6.78
CA GLU A 179 -10.96 -3.85 -5.85
C GLU A 179 -12.25 -4.18 -5.08
N LEU A 180 -12.97 -3.16 -4.61
CA LEU A 180 -14.24 -3.35 -3.93
C LEU A 180 -15.31 -3.93 -4.87
N PHE A 181 -15.46 -3.36 -6.07
CA PHE A 181 -16.41 -3.83 -7.08
C PHE A 181 -16.19 -5.29 -7.45
N TYR A 182 -14.96 -5.67 -7.79
CA TYR A 182 -14.65 -7.05 -8.14
C TYR A 182 -14.76 -8.00 -6.95
N SER A 183 -14.46 -7.55 -5.72
CA SER A 183 -14.69 -8.36 -4.53
C SER A 183 -16.18 -8.63 -4.26
N ILE A 184 -17.07 -7.70 -4.61
CA ILE A 184 -18.52 -7.88 -4.49
C ILE A 184 -18.99 -8.84 -5.57
N GLN A 185 -18.64 -8.58 -6.84
CA GLN A 185 -19.00 -9.46 -7.96
C GLN A 185 -18.50 -10.90 -7.75
N GLN A 186 -17.30 -11.10 -7.23
CA GLN A 186 -16.77 -12.43 -6.96
C GLN A 186 -17.61 -13.18 -5.91
N LYS A 187 -18.11 -12.48 -4.89
CA LYS A 187 -18.99 -13.10 -3.87
C LYS A 187 -20.35 -13.45 -4.45
N GLU A 188 -20.93 -12.57 -5.26
CA GLU A 188 -22.20 -12.84 -5.93
C GLU A 188 -22.08 -14.01 -6.89
N ALA A 189 -21.04 -14.04 -7.73
CA ALA A 189 -20.77 -15.16 -8.62
C ALA A 189 -20.56 -16.48 -7.85
N ALA A 190 -19.89 -16.44 -6.69
CA ALA A 190 -19.74 -17.61 -5.83
C ALA A 190 -21.07 -18.09 -5.24
N ILE A 191 -21.98 -17.18 -4.89
CA ILE A 191 -23.33 -17.53 -4.42
C ILE A 191 -24.12 -18.16 -5.56
N VAL A 192 -24.12 -17.56 -6.75
CA VAL A 192 -24.82 -18.08 -7.93
C VAL A 192 -24.32 -19.47 -8.30
N ALA A 193 -23.00 -19.68 -8.34
CA ALA A 193 -22.42 -20.99 -8.61
C ALA A 193 -22.76 -22.04 -7.53
N ASN A 194 -22.81 -21.64 -6.25
CA ASN A 194 -23.16 -22.53 -5.15
C ASN A 194 -24.67 -22.91 -5.15
N VAL A 195 -25.54 -22.01 -5.62
CA VAL A 195 -26.96 -22.29 -5.86
C VAL A 195 -27.12 -23.24 -7.03
N SER A 196 -26.48 -22.96 -8.17
CA SER A 196 -26.52 -23.86 -9.33
C SER A 196 -25.97 -25.25 -9.03
N THR A 197 -24.89 -25.39 -8.26
CA THR A 197 -24.36 -26.71 -7.88
C THR A 197 -25.29 -27.48 -6.93
N ARG A 198 -25.97 -26.80 -5.99
CA ARG A 198 -26.98 -27.43 -5.12
C ARG A 198 -28.26 -27.82 -5.86
N ASP A 199 -28.70 -27.00 -6.80
CA ASP A 199 -29.89 -27.27 -7.62
C ASP A 199 -29.63 -28.45 -8.60
N PHE A 200 -28.38 -28.62 -9.06
CA PHE A 200 -27.97 -29.79 -9.85
C PHE A 200 -27.85 -31.08 -9.01
N ASP A 201 -27.34 -31.03 -7.77
CA ASP A 201 -27.27 -32.20 -6.87
C ASP A 201 -28.66 -32.63 -6.34
N GLY A 202 -29.56 -31.68 -6.12
CA GLY A 202 -30.94 -31.94 -5.69
C GLY A 202 -31.79 -32.65 -6.76
N ALA A 203 -31.48 -32.47 -8.03
CA ALA A 203 -32.19 -33.10 -9.14
C ALA A 203 -31.83 -34.59 -9.35
N PHE A 204 -30.73 -35.09 -8.76
CA PHE A 204 -30.31 -36.49 -8.88
C PHE A 204 -30.76 -37.40 -7.73
N SER A 205 -31.40 -36.85 -6.68
CA SER A 205 -31.79 -37.60 -5.47
C SER A 205 -33.28 -37.95 -5.35
N LEU A 206 -34.08 -37.83 -6.42
CA LEU A 206 -35.48 -38.28 -6.40
C LEU A 206 -35.83 -39.16 -7.61
N GLU A 207 -35.43 -40.43 -7.57
CA GLU A 207 -36.22 -41.50 -8.18
C GLU A 207 -35.96 -42.86 -7.51
N PRO A 208 -36.93 -43.39 -6.74
CA PRO A 208 -37.17 -44.81 -6.69
C PRO A 208 -38.53 -45.07 -7.36
N ARG A 209 -38.53 -45.36 -8.67
CA ARG A 209 -39.74 -45.88 -9.31
C ARG A 209 -40.05 -47.26 -8.75
N LYS A 210 -41.12 -47.34 -7.94
CA LYS A 210 -41.81 -48.58 -7.61
C LYS A 210 -42.17 -49.31 -8.91
N ALA A 211 -41.71 -50.55 -9.05
CA ALA A 211 -42.21 -51.48 -10.05
C ALA A 211 -43.66 -51.88 -9.68
N PRO A 212 -44.63 -51.80 -10.60
CA PRO A 212 -45.94 -52.41 -10.38
C PRO A 212 -45.86 -53.92 -10.59
N ASN A 213 -46.25 -54.67 -9.57
CA ASN A 213 -46.52 -56.10 -9.63
C ASN A 213 -47.56 -56.40 -10.73
N PHE A 214 -47.23 -57.30 -11.65
CA PHE A 214 -48.23 -58.10 -12.36
C PHE A 214 -48.04 -59.57 -11.95
N LEU A 215 -49.06 -60.08 -11.26
CA LEU A 215 -49.24 -61.47 -10.87
C LEU A 215 -50.17 -62.11 -11.90
N VAL A 216 -49.70 -63.24 -12.46
CA VAL A 216 -50.39 -64.27 -13.26
C VAL A 216 -50.86 -63.89 -14.67
#